data_AF-A0A4P9Z7J8-F1
#
_entry.id   AF-A0A4P9Z7J8-F1
#
_cell.length_a   1.000
_cell.length_b   1.000
_cell.length_c   1.000
_cell.angle_alpha   90.00
_cell.angle_beta   90.00
_cell.angle_gamma   90.00
#
_symmetry.space_group_name_H-M   'P 1'
#
loop_
_entity.id
_entity.type
_entity.pdbx_description
1 polymer ?
#
loop_
_entity_poly.entity_id
_entity_poly.type
_entity_poly.pdbx_seq_one_letter_code
_entity_poly.pdbx_strand_id
1 'polypeptide(L)'
;KFVLADIEVCRACDMGVNDKTYYVRSHLGGFLYPGNSCMGYYLTNTNFNNKLWDSLDTDNLPEVVLIKKHYARFKNNRSRKWKLKRMANEHNDIVANDDSRQARQEQERAERDYELFLQELEEDKEMRQTINMYKA
;
A
#
# COMPACT_ATOMS: atom_id res chain seq x y z
N LYS A 1 9.04 14.97 7.93
CA LYS A 1 8.73 14.17 6.72
C LYS A 1 9.09 12.71 6.96
N PHE A 2 10.30 12.39 7.43
CA PHE A 2 10.61 11.10 8.05
C PHE A 2 11.34 11.33 9.36
N VAL A 3 11.11 10.47 10.34
CA VAL A 3 11.76 10.53 11.65
C VAL A 3 12.15 9.12 12.01
N LEU A 4 13.41 8.95 12.39
CA LEU A 4 13.91 7.67 12.87
C LEU A 4 13.20 7.31 14.17
N ALA A 5 12.60 6.13 14.22
CA ALA A 5 11.96 5.61 15.42
C ALA A 5 12.24 4.12 15.57
N ASP A 6 12.37 3.70 16.81
CA ASP A 6 12.39 2.30 17.19
C ASP A 6 10.94 1.86 17.43
N ILE A 7 10.51 0.85 16.70
CA ILE A 7 9.11 0.40 16.63
C ILE A 7 9.06 -1.08 16.96
N GLU A 8 8.22 -1.43 17.91
CA GLU A 8 7.84 -2.82 18.17
C GLU A 8 6.63 -3.16 17.30
N VAL A 9 6.74 -4.23 16.52
CA VAL A 9 5.68 -4.70 15.61
C VAL A 9 5.45 -6.18 15.77
N CYS A 10 4.22 -6.62 15.52
CA CYS A 10 3.88 -8.02 15.38
C CYS A 10 3.20 -8.24 14.02
N ARG A 11 3.25 -9.47 13.52
CA ARG A 11 2.51 -9.81 12.30
C ARG A 11 1.02 -9.85 12.62
N ALA A 12 0.21 -9.31 11.71
CA ALA A 12 -1.25 -9.31 11.87
C ALA A 12 -1.85 -10.72 12.00
N CYS A 13 -1.20 -11.74 11.42
CA CYS A 13 -1.61 -13.15 11.56
C CYS A 13 -1.21 -13.78 12.90
N ASP A 14 -0.19 -13.25 13.56
CA ASP A 14 0.33 -13.79 14.81
C ASP A 14 -0.33 -13.08 16.02
N MET A 15 -0.84 -11.87 15.82
CA MET A 15 -1.57 -11.08 16.82
C MET A 15 -2.74 -11.88 17.41
N GLY A 16 -2.66 -12.20 18.71
CA GLY A 16 -3.70 -12.93 19.44
C GLY A 16 -3.62 -14.46 19.33
N VAL A 17 -2.67 -14.99 18.56
CA VAL A 17 -2.34 -16.42 18.50
C VAL A 17 -0.99 -16.70 19.15
N ASN A 18 -0.03 -15.78 19.01
CA ASN A 18 1.32 -15.91 19.55
C ASN A 18 1.85 -14.54 20.03
N ASP A 19 2.82 -14.57 20.94
CA ASP A 19 3.45 -13.40 21.55
C ASP A 19 4.77 -13.01 20.85
N LYS A 20 4.91 -13.35 19.56
CA LYS A 20 6.10 -13.01 18.76
C LYS A 20 6.05 -11.55 18.33
N THR A 21 6.99 -10.74 18.83
CA THR A 21 7.21 -9.35 18.41
C THR A 21 8.59 -9.16 17.81
N TYR A 22 8.72 -8.13 16.99
CA TYR A 22 9.95 -7.74 16.29
C TYR A 22 10.26 -6.29 16.60
N TYR A 23 11.52 -6.01 16.92
CA TYR A 23 12.03 -4.66 17.10
C TYR A 23 12.66 -4.17 15.80
N VAL A 24 12.16 -3.05 15.28
CA VAL A 24 12.59 -2.50 13.99
C VAL A 24 12.87 -1.02 14.10
N ARG A 25 14.02 -0.59 13.59
CA ARG A 25 14.33 0.82 13.38
C ARG A 25 13.80 1.26 12.02
N SER A 26 12.86 2.20 12.00
CA SER A 26 12.19 2.65 10.77
C SER A 26 12.19 4.16 10.62
N HIS A 27 12.07 4.62 9.38
CA HIS A 27 11.91 6.03 9.00
C HIS A 27 10.46 6.54 9.18
N LEU A 28 9.52 5.64 9.50
CA LEU A 28 8.09 5.92 9.61
C LEU A 28 7.65 6.47 10.99
N GLY A 29 8.58 6.94 11.82
CA GLY A 29 8.29 7.38 13.18
C GLY A 29 7.27 8.52 13.30
N GLY A 30 7.17 9.39 12.28
CA GLY A 30 6.18 10.46 12.25
C GLY A 30 4.78 10.04 11.76
N PHE A 31 4.64 8.81 11.24
CA PHE A 31 3.40 8.33 10.63
C PHE A 31 2.72 7.24 11.45
N LEU A 32 3.51 6.38 12.09
CA LEU A 32 3.01 5.23 12.83
C LEU A 32 2.72 5.62 14.28
N TYR A 33 1.54 5.20 14.73
CA TYR A 33 1.11 5.27 16.12
C TYR A 33 0.77 3.87 16.62
N PRO A 34 0.77 3.62 17.94
CA PRO A 34 0.36 2.34 18.50
C PRO A 34 -1.03 1.92 17.99
N GLY A 35 -1.19 0.64 17.63
CA GLY A 35 -2.43 0.09 17.09
C GLY A 35 -2.68 0.37 15.60
N ASN A 36 -1.78 1.06 14.90
CA ASN A 36 -1.88 1.23 13.45
C ASN A 36 -1.33 -0.01 12.72
N SER A 37 -1.93 -0.33 11.58
CA SER A 37 -1.38 -1.35 10.68
C SER A 37 -0.31 -0.74 9.77
N CYS A 38 0.68 -1.54 9.39
CA CYS A 38 1.71 -1.17 8.43
C CYS A 38 2.01 -2.34 7.49
N MET A 39 2.62 -2.03 6.36
CA MET A 39 3.08 -3.00 5.37
C MET A 39 4.60 -2.95 5.27
N GLY A 40 5.20 -4.13 5.11
CA GLY A 40 6.64 -4.28 5.06
C GLY A 40 7.06 -5.65 4.54
N TYR A 41 8.36 -5.80 4.32
CA TYR A 41 8.97 -7.08 3.98
C TYR A 41 9.33 -7.85 5.25
N TYR A 42 9.04 -9.15 5.23
CA TYR A 42 9.39 -10.10 6.28
C TYR A 42 10.52 -11.00 5.77
N LEU A 43 11.75 -10.68 6.12
CA LEU A 43 12.95 -11.23 5.47
C LEU A 43 13.33 -12.59 6.03
N THR A 44 13.04 -12.88 7.30
CA THR A 44 13.41 -14.15 7.95
C THR A 44 12.77 -15.38 7.34
N ASN A 45 11.58 -15.25 6.74
CA ASN A 45 10.89 -16.36 6.04
C ASN A 45 11.00 -16.26 4.52
N THR A 46 11.78 -15.32 4.00
CA THR A 46 11.94 -15.14 2.55
C THR A 46 13.25 -15.77 2.11
N ASN A 47 13.19 -16.71 1.15
CA ASN A 47 14.37 -17.29 0.54
C ASN A 47 14.70 -16.52 -0.75
N PHE A 48 15.86 -15.86 -0.77
CA PHE A 48 16.34 -15.10 -1.91
C PHE A 48 17.36 -15.91 -2.72
N ASN A 49 17.20 -15.94 -4.05
CA ASN A 49 18.20 -16.50 -4.95
C ASN A 49 18.99 -15.35 -5.60
N ASN A 50 19.85 -14.69 -4.82
CA ASN A 50 20.65 -13.57 -5.29
C ASN A 50 22.05 -13.57 -4.66
N LYS A 51 23.09 -13.61 -5.52
CA LYS A 51 24.50 -13.63 -5.09
C LYS A 51 24.90 -12.45 -4.22
N LEU A 52 24.29 -11.27 -4.44
CA LEU A 52 24.56 -10.10 -3.61
C LEU A 52 23.98 -10.27 -2.20
N TRP A 53 22.82 -10.91 -2.09
CA TRP A 53 22.21 -11.20 -0.80
C TRP A 53 23.07 -12.20 0.00
N ASP A 54 23.59 -13.22 -0.67
CA ASP A 54 24.48 -14.23 -0.07
C ASP A 54 25.82 -13.65 0.40
N SER A 55 26.22 -12.49 -0.13
CA SER A 55 27.46 -11.79 0.25
C SER A 55 27.32 -10.88 1.48
N LEU A 56 26.10 -10.64 1.96
CA LEU A 56 25.83 -9.79 3.10
C LEU A 56 26.11 -10.53 4.42
N ASP A 57 26.46 -9.77 5.45
CA ASP A 57 26.61 -10.29 6.80
C ASP A 57 25.25 -10.63 7.40
N THR A 58 25.02 -11.91 7.70
CA THR A 58 23.73 -12.42 8.20
C THR A 58 23.35 -11.83 9.55
N ASP A 59 24.32 -11.46 10.38
CA ASP A 59 24.09 -11.02 11.75
C ASP A 59 23.57 -9.57 11.82
N ASN A 60 23.85 -8.78 10.78
CA ASN A 60 23.44 -7.37 10.70
C ASN A 60 22.22 -7.16 9.77
N LEU A 61 21.62 -8.24 9.25
CA LEU A 61 20.44 -8.14 8.41
C LEU A 61 19.19 -7.85 9.25
N PRO A 62 18.35 -6.89 8.84
CA PRO A 62 17.08 -6.67 9.51
C PRO A 62 16.13 -7.84 9.25
N GLU A 63 15.39 -8.24 10.27
CA GLU A 63 14.38 -9.29 10.13
C GLU A 63 13.13 -8.80 9.39
N VAL A 64 12.76 -7.54 9.64
CA VAL A 64 11.54 -6.89 9.13
C VAL A 64 11.88 -5.49 8.64
N VAL A 65 11.35 -5.12 7.48
CA VAL A 65 11.53 -3.78 6.90
C VAL A 65 10.17 -3.15 6.64
N LEU A 66 9.83 -2.08 7.37
CA LEU A 66 8.58 -1.34 7.19
C LEU A 66 8.70 -0.34 6.05
N ILE A 67 7.72 -0.34 5.14
CA ILE A 67 7.74 0.48 3.92
C ILE A 67 6.67 1.57 4.00
N LYS A 68 5.43 1.18 4.29
CA LYS A 68 4.29 2.11 4.28
C LYS A 68 3.33 1.84 5.42
N LYS A 69 2.66 2.89 5.88
CA LYS A 69 1.51 2.75 6.78
C LYS A 69 0.33 2.17 6.01
N HIS A 70 -0.41 1.26 6.65
CA HIS A 70 -1.67 0.77 6.13
C HIS A 70 -2.80 1.52 6.83
N TYR A 71 -3.62 2.21 6.04
CA TYR A 71 -4.82 2.87 6.52
C TYR A 71 -5.99 1.89 6.39
N ALA A 72 -6.70 1.65 7.49
CA ALA A 72 -7.89 0.82 7.47
C ALA A 72 -8.97 1.52 6.63
N ARG A 73 -9.41 0.86 5.56
CA ARG A 73 -10.45 1.36 4.66
C ARG A 73 -11.77 1.47 5.42
N PHE A 74 -12.13 2.67 5.86
CA PHE A 74 -13.51 2.94 6.24
C PHE A 74 -14.33 3.05 4.95
N LYS A 75 -15.41 2.25 4.84
CA LYS A 75 -16.43 2.37 3.78
C LYS A 75 -17.19 3.69 3.94
N ASN A 76 -16.50 4.82 3.81
CA ASN A 76 -17.13 6.11 3.79
C ASN A 76 -17.39 6.46 2.33
N ASN A 77 -18.64 6.27 1.93
CA ASN A 77 -19.21 6.67 0.65
C ASN A 77 -19.32 8.21 0.56
N ARG A 78 -18.27 8.94 0.97
CA ARG A 78 -18.22 10.40 0.91
C ARG A 78 -17.93 10.78 -0.52
N SER A 79 -18.90 11.45 -1.14
CA SER A 79 -18.75 12.13 -2.43
C SER A 79 -17.47 12.99 -2.42
N ARG A 80 -16.51 12.66 -3.29
CA ARG A 80 -15.23 13.39 -3.42
C ARG A 80 -15.47 14.72 -4.13
N LYS A 81 -14.88 15.81 -3.61
CA LYS A 81 -15.01 17.18 -4.18
C LYS A 81 -14.11 17.44 -5.41
N TRP A 82 -13.41 16.42 -5.89
CA TRP A 82 -12.40 16.50 -6.94
C TRP A 82 -12.48 15.26 -7.84
N LYS A 83 -12.02 15.38 -9.09
CA LYS A 83 -12.02 14.29 -10.09
C LYS A 83 -10.67 14.23 -10.80
N LEU A 84 -10.25 13.04 -11.21
CA LEU A 84 -9.17 12.86 -12.18
C LEU A 84 -9.71 12.80 -13.60
N LYS A 85 -8.91 13.26 -14.55
CA LYS A 85 -9.17 13.10 -15.99
C LYS A 85 -8.50 11.81 -16.46
N ARG A 86 -9.29 10.87 -17.01
CA ARG A 86 -8.77 9.67 -17.67
C ARG A 86 -8.27 10.00 -19.08
N MET A 87 -7.31 9.22 -19.57
CA MET A 87 -6.86 9.33 -20.96
C MET A 87 -7.96 8.81 -21.90
N ALA A 88 -8.13 9.47 -23.06
CA ALA A 88 -9.26 9.20 -23.97
C ALA A 88 -9.29 7.76 -24.51
N ASN A 89 -8.12 7.11 -24.65
CA ASN A 89 -8.03 5.76 -25.21
C ASN A 89 -8.55 4.69 -24.23
N GLU A 90 -8.24 4.78 -22.93
CA GLU A 90 -8.75 3.84 -21.92
C GLU A 90 -10.28 3.88 -21.81
N HIS A 91 -10.89 5.07 -21.99
CA HIS A 91 -12.34 5.20 -21.94
C HIS A 91 -13.03 4.52 -23.14
N ASN A 92 -12.42 4.60 -24.34
CA ASN A 92 -12.96 3.96 -25.53
C ASN A 92 -12.80 2.42 -25.50
N ASP A 93 -11.70 1.91 -24.95
CA ASP A 93 -11.47 0.45 -24.86
C ASP A 93 -12.42 -0.26 -23.89
N ILE A 94 -12.83 0.42 -22.81
CA ILE A 94 -13.81 -0.09 -21.83
C ILE A 94 -15.23 -0.10 -22.43
N VAL A 95 -15.60 0.93 -23.19
CA VAL A 95 -16.95 1.07 -23.77
C VAL A 95 -17.14 0.16 -24.99
N ALA A 96 -16.07 -0.16 -25.73
CA ALA A 96 -16.14 -0.97 -26.95
C ALA A 96 -16.31 -2.49 -26.71
N ASN A 97 -16.10 -2.99 -25.48
CA ASN A 97 -16.05 -4.43 -25.18
C ASN A 97 -17.19 -4.94 -24.27
N ASP A 98 -18.32 -4.26 -24.13
CA ASP A 98 -19.40 -4.60 -23.17
C ASP A 98 -20.13 -5.95 -23.44
N ASP A 99 -19.94 -6.56 -24.62
CA ASP A 99 -20.70 -7.77 -25.00
C ASP A 99 -20.21 -9.09 -24.36
N SER A 100 -19.03 -9.09 -23.71
CA SER A 100 -18.46 -10.32 -23.12
C SER A 100 -18.47 -10.33 -21.59
N ARG A 101 -18.78 -11.48 -20.98
CA ARG A 101 -18.70 -11.66 -19.51
C ARG A 101 -17.30 -11.36 -18.95
N GLN A 102 -16.27 -11.59 -19.76
CA GLN A 102 -14.87 -11.37 -19.41
C GLN A 102 -14.55 -9.87 -19.34
N ALA A 103 -15.03 -9.08 -20.30
CA ALA A 103 -14.87 -7.63 -20.28
C ALA A 103 -15.60 -6.97 -19.10
N ARG A 104 -16.79 -7.45 -18.72
CA ARG A 104 -17.48 -6.97 -17.51
C ARG A 104 -16.69 -7.23 -16.22
N GLN A 105 -16.04 -8.39 -16.12
CA GLN A 105 -15.22 -8.73 -14.96
C GLN A 105 -13.93 -7.89 -14.91
N GLU A 106 -13.35 -7.59 -16.07
CA GLU A 106 -12.17 -6.73 -16.19
C GLU A 106 -12.51 -5.27 -15.86
N GLN A 107 -13.67 -4.79 -16.31
CA GLN A 107 -14.18 -3.47 -15.97
C GLN A 107 -14.44 -3.33 -14.46
N GLU A 108 -15.06 -4.33 -13.82
CA GLU A 108 -15.29 -4.29 -12.36
C GLU A 108 -13.97 -4.28 -11.57
N ARG A 109 -12.94 -4.99 -12.04
CA ARG A 109 -11.59 -4.92 -11.45
C ARG A 109 -10.98 -3.54 -11.65
N ALA A 110 -11.02 -2.99 -12.86
CA ALA A 110 -10.48 -1.67 -13.17
C ALA A 110 -11.19 -0.56 -12.39
N GLU A 111 -12.50 -0.66 -12.18
CA GLU A 111 -13.27 0.27 -11.35
C GLU A 111 -12.85 0.18 -9.88
N ARG A 112 -12.66 -1.04 -9.36
CA ARG A 112 -12.18 -1.26 -7.98
C ARG A 112 -10.76 -0.73 -7.77
N ASP A 113 -9.86 -0.98 -8.71
CA ASP A 113 -8.48 -0.50 -8.67
C ASP A 113 -8.43 1.03 -8.79
N TYR A 114 -9.29 1.62 -9.62
CA TYR A 114 -9.42 3.07 -9.73
C TYR A 114 -9.97 3.69 -8.44
N GLU A 115 -10.95 3.06 -7.78
CA GLU A 115 -11.45 3.55 -6.50
C GLU A 115 -10.39 3.47 -5.41
N LEU A 116 -9.59 2.40 -5.39
CA LEU A 116 -8.45 2.24 -4.50
C LEU A 116 -7.42 3.36 -4.70
N PHE A 117 -7.09 3.66 -5.96
CA PHE A 117 -6.18 4.74 -6.30
C PHE A 117 -6.70 6.12 -5.84
N LEU A 118 -7.99 6.40 -6.03
CA LEU A 118 -8.60 7.64 -5.54
C LEU A 118 -8.52 7.78 -4.02
N GLN A 119 -8.63 6.67 -3.28
CA GLN A 119 -8.49 6.67 -1.82
C GLN A 119 -7.04 6.89 -1.40
N GLU A 120 -6.07 6.21 -2.04
CA GLU A 120 -4.65 6.42 -1.76
C GLU A 120 -4.24 7.89 -1.98
N LEU A 121 -4.76 8.54 -3.02
CA LEU A 121 -4.58 9.97 -3.28
C LEU A 121 -5.17 10.90 -2.21
N GLU A 122 -6.25 10.48 -1.55
CA GLU A 122 -6.90 11.23 -0.49
C GLU A 122 -6.10 11.13 0.83
N GLU A 123 -5.46 9.99 1.04
CA GLU A 123 -4.77 9.61 2.28
C GLU A 123 -3.28 10.02 2.26
N ASP A 124 -2.61 9.92 1.11
CA ASP A 124 -1.20 10.28 0.95
C ASP A 124 -1.02 11.67 0.31
N LYS A 125 -0.58 12.62 1.14
CA LYS A 125 -0.31 14.00 0.72
C LYS A 125 0.84 14.09 -0.29
N GLU A 126 1.78 13.15 -0.31
CA GLU A 126 2.91 13.16 -1.26
C GLU A 126 2.48 12.65 -2.63
N MET A 127 1.74 11.53 -2.68
CA MET A 127 1.13 11.05 -3.92
C MET A 127 0.17 12.09 -4.50
N ARG A 128 -0.55 12.82 -3.63
CA ARG A 128 -1.42 13.92 -4.05
C ARG A 128 -0.69 15.09 -4.69
N GLN A 129 0.57 15.35 -4.32
CA GLN A 129 1.35 16.45 -4.89
C GLN A 129 1.83 16.17 -6.31
N THR A 130 2.01 14.90 -6.68
CA THR A 130 2.52 14.52 -8.01
C THR A 130 1.43 14.43 -9.07
N ILE A 131 0.16 14.55 -8.70
CA ILE A 131 -0.99 14.30 -9.56
C ILE A 131 -1.87 15.54 -9.70
N ASN A 132 -2.20 15.89 -10.95
CA ASN A 132 -3.07 17.02 -11.27
C ASN A 132 -4.54 16.68 -10.97
N MET A 133 -5.12 17.34 -9.96
CA MET A 133 -6.54 17.20 -9.61
C MET A 133 -7.37 18.35 -10.17
N TYR A 134 -8.60 18.03 -10.59
CA TYR A 134 -9.56 19.01 -11.09
C TYR A 134 -10.75 19.11 -10.12
N LYS A 135 -11.32 20.30 -9.99
CA LYS A 135 -12.53 20.54 -9.20
C LYS A 135 -13.70 19.77 -9.81
N ALA A 136 -14.50 19.12 -8.96
CA ALA A 136 -15.62 18.25 -9.38
C ALA A 136 -16.75 19.00 -10.09
#